data_AF-A0A3B6PDX8-F1
#
_entry.id   AF-A0A3B6PDX8-F1
#
_cell.length_a   1.000
_cell.length_b   1.000
_cell.length_c   1.000
_cell.angle_alpha   90.00
_cell.angle_beta   90.00
_cell.angle_gamma   90.00
#
_symmetry.space_group_name_H-M   'P 1'
#
loop_
_entity.id
_entity.type
_entity.pdbx_description
1 polymer ?
#
loop_
_entity_poly.entity_id
_entity_poly.type
_entity_poly.pdbx_seq_one_letter_code
_entity_poly.pdbx_strand_id
1 'polypeptide(L)'
;MPSPFDGAARRVAAVAALLLLLAVSAADAAASSTVVAGMVFCDQCKDGARGLFDYPLYGARVAIQCGGGDTPITVRECNTNWFGGFSVRMEGSPDMNRCTARVVHATGHCSAAAANADPRELTLAFRMLGLALYTVLPLLSQPEQPMDFCPRAGPVPPHDPAAAAATPSPPLTVAPGPASSPVPIFWRRRPRLLPPVWRRPPTVPQQPETEPLPSPPAPSSTETPAEGSSSGSACAYDQWTLPEHRCHWKVVTPNTTVAMAFGPLAAQRYGPDMTLREALDGRGDPYRTLLREATAALLNAYYNAPGSPFLYPTTASVLDHLNGALLSSAQRVLIEGARFRRANTGGGGPAGRTKLPCDFTPCAATNATTTG
;
A
#
# COMPACT_ATOMS: atom_id res chain seq x y z
N MET A 1 34.66 -59.66 -47.45
CA MET A 1 33.28 -59.74 -46.93
C MET A 1 33.12 -58.68 -45.85
N PRO A 2 32.29 -57.64 -46.05
CA PRO A 2 32.02 -56.67 -45.00
C PRO A 2 31.25 -57.34 -43.85
N SER A 3 31.64 -57.03 -42.61
CA SER A 3 31.08 -57.67 -41.41
C SER A 3 29.63 -57.23 -41.19
N PRO A 4 28.71 -58.14 -40.80
CA PRO A 4 27.31 -57.80 -40.58
C PRO A 4 27.07 -56.87 -39.36
N PHE A 5 28.12 -56.60 -38.57
CA PHE A 5 28.06 -55.74 -37.38
C PHE A 5 28.16 -54.24 -37.69
N ASP A 6 28.67 -53.85 -38.87
CA ASP A 6 28.82 -52.44 -39.25
C ASP A 6 27.48 -51.72 -39.48
N GLY A 7 26.47 -52.46 -39.96
CA GLY A 7 25.14 -51.92 -40.22
C GLY A 7 24.36 -51.58 -38.94
N ALA A 8 24.49 -52.41 -37.91
CA ALA A 8 23.81 -52.20 -36.64
C ALA A 8 24.43 -51.04 -35.85
N ALA A 9 25.77 -50.98 -35.78
CA ALA A 9 26.49 -49.89 -35.13
C ALA A 9 26.21 -48.53 -35.78
N ARG A 10 26.16 -48.46 -37.12
CA ARG A 10 25.78 -47.25 -37.86
C ARG A 10 24.32 -46.82 -37.62
N ARG A 11 23.40 -47.78 -37.52
CA ARG A 11 21.98 -47.49 -37.20
C ARG A 11 21.84 -46.98 -35.76
N VAL A 12 22.53 -47.58 -34.80
CA VAL A 12 22.51 -47.12 -33.39
C VAL A 12 23.15 -45.74 -33.27
N ALA A 13 24.26 -45.48 -33.96
CA ALA A 13 24.89 -44.16 -34.00
C ALA A 13 24.00 -43.10 -34.65
N ALA A 14 23.30 -43.44 -35.74
CA ALA A 14 22.37 -42.53 -36.40
C ALA A 14 21.13 -42.22 -35.54
N VAL A 15 20.58 -43.22 -34.84
CA VAL A 15 19.47 -43.03 -33.89
C VAL A 15 19.92 -42.21 -32.69
N ALA A 16 21.13 -42.48 -32.14
CA ALA A 16 21.69 -41.69 -31.04
C ALA A 16 21.93 -40.23 -31.47
N ALA A 17 22.49 -40.00 -32.66
CA ALA A 17 22.67 -38.66 -33.21
C ALA A 17 21.34 -37.93 -33.44
N LEU A 18 20.32 -38.62 -33.95
CA LEU A 18 18.98 -38.07 -34.11
C LEU A 18 18.34 -37.74 -32.76
N LEU A 19 18.48 -38.60 -31.76
CA LEU A 19 17.99 -38.33 -30.40
C LEU A 19 18.73 -37.16 -29.73
N LEU A 20 20.05 -37.03 -29.94
CA LEU A 20 20.83 -35.88 -29.50
C LEU A 20 20.39 -34.58 -30.19
N LEU A 21 20.13 -34.62 -31.51
CA LEU A 21 19.61 -33.48 -32.26
C LEU A 21 18.20 -33.06 -31.79
N LEU A 22 17.33 -34.04 -31.51
CA LEU A 22 15.99 -33.80 -30.95
C LEU A 22 16.04 -33.28 -29.50
N ALA A 23 17.03 -33.69 -28.71
CA ALA A 23 17.23 -33.17 -27.36
C ALA A 23 17.78 -31.73 -27.36
N VAL A 24 18.66 -31.39 -28.32
CA VAL A 24 19.19 -30.03 -28.49
C VAL A 24 18.10 -29.06 -28.95
N SER A 25 17.21 -29.47 -29.86
CA SER A 25 16.07 -28.62 -30.26
C SER A 25 15.02 -28.44 -29.16
N ALA A 26 14.91 -29.39 -28.23
CA ALA A 26 14.07 -29.25 -27.04
C ALA A 26 14.72 -28.36 -25.95
N ALA A 27 16.06 -28.24 -25.93
CA ALA A 27 16.78 -27.42 -24.96
C ALA A 27 16.72 -25.91 -25.27
N ASP A 28 16.58 -25.52 -26.54
CA ASP A 28 16.31 -24.13 -26.94
C ASP A 28 14.87 -23.68 -26.60
N ALA A 29 14.00 -24.61 -26.21
CA ALA A 29 12.69 -24.33 -25.64
C ALA A 29 12.71 -24.30 -24.10
N ALA A 30 13.86 -23.98 -23.48
CA ALA A 30 13.87 -23.51 -22.10
C ALA A 30 13.12 -22.17 -22.04
N ALA A 31 11.79 -22.25 -21.92
CA ALA A 31 10.87 -21.13 -21.88
C ALA A 31 11.36 -20.10 -20.86
N SER A 32 12.03 -19.05 -21.34
CA SER A 32 12.51 -17.98 -20.48
C SER A 32 11.28 -17.29 -19.90
N SER A 33 10.99 -17.49 -18.63
CA SER A 33 9.80 -16.92 -18.01
C SER A 33 10.11 -15.47 -17.65
N THR A 34 9.52 -14.54 -18.39
CA THR A 34 9.61 -13.11 -18.08
C THR A 34 8.41 -12.69 -17.23
N VAL A 35 8.68 -11.97 -16.14
CA VAL A 35 7.66 -11.41 -15.27
C VAL A 35 7.77 -9.89 -15.32
N VAL A 36 6.63 -9.23 -15.46
CA VAL A 36 6.50 -7.77 -15.34
C VAL A 36 5.74 -7.47 -14.07
N ALA A 37 6.26 -6.60 -13.22
CA ALA A 37 5.62 -6.20 -11.97
C ALA A 37 5.66 -4.68 -11.77
N GLY A 38 4.68 -4.15 -11.04
CA GLY A 38 4.61 -2.72 -10.75
C GLY A 38 3.52 -2.41 -9.74
N MET A 39 3.28 -1.12 -9.53
CA MET A 39 2.22 -0.61 -8.65
C MET A 39 1.39 0.44 -9.37
N VAL A 40 0.11 0.52 -9.02
CA VAL A 40 -0.83 1.57 -9.45
C VAL A 40 -1.28 2.36 -8.24
N PHE A 41 -1.26 3.69 -8.36
CA PHE A 41 -1.75 4.61 -7.33
C PHE A 41 -2.88 5.48 -7.89
N CYS A 42 -3.79 5.87 -7.00
CA CYS A 42 -4.72 6.95 -7.21
C CYS A 42 -4.03 8.26 -6.81
N ASP A 43 -3.68 9.07 -7.82
CA ASP A 43 -3.20 10.45 -7.68
C ASP A 43 -4.41 11.34 -7.40
N GLN A 44 -4.72 11.53 -6.11
CA GLN A 44 -5.92 12.25 -5.67
C GLN A 44 -5.84 13.75 -5.96
N CYS A 45 -4.63 14.28 -6.14
CA CYS A 45 -4.40 15.69 -6.39
C CYS A 45 -4.23 16.04 -7.86
N LYS A 46 -4.23 15.03 -8.73
CA LYS A 46 -4.09 15.19 -10.19
C LYS A 46 -2.82 15.98 -10.54
N ASP A 47 -1.76 15.81 -9.75
CA ASP A 47 -0.49 16.52 -9.93
C ASP A 47 0.51 15.74 -10.79
N GLY A 48 0.16 14.50 -11.18
CA GLY A 48 0.96 13.64 -12.04
C GLY A 48 2.16 13.00 -11.32
N ALA A 49 2.23 13.12 -9.99
CA ALA A 49 3.25 12.52 -9.16
C ALA A 49 2.62 11.65 -8.07
N ARG A 50 3.46 10.86 -7.39
CA ARG A 50 3.04 10.13 -6.19
C ARG A 50 3.22 11.04 -4.98
N GLY A 51 2.13 11.55 -4.45
CA GLY A 51 2.06 12.41 -3.26
C GLY A 51 1.84 11.64 -1.95
N LEU A 52 1.82 12.41 -0.85
CA LEU A 52 1.51 11.90 0.49
C LEU A 52 0.08 11.39 0.62
N PHE A 53 -0.84 11.98 -0.13
CA PHE A 53 -2.26 11.66 -0.09
C PHE A 53 -2.63 10.50 -1.01
N ASP A 54 -1.74 10.06 -1.89
CA ASP A 54 -2.06 9.03 -2.86
C ASP A 54 -2.08 7.65 -2.23
N TYR A 55 -2.97 6.81 -2.73
CA TYR A 55 -3.16 5.46 -2.19
C TYR A 55 -3.07 4.40 -3.29
N PRO A 56 -2.60 3.18 -2.94
CA PRO A 56 -2.52 2.09 -3.90
C PRO A 56 -3.92 1.69 -4.40
N LEU A 57 -4.08 1.57 -5.71
CA LEU A 57 -5.39 1.34 -6.32
C LEU A 57 -5.67 -0.16 -6.49
N TYR A 58 -6.65 -0.67 -5.76
CA TYR A 58 -7.09 -2.07 -5.83
C TYR A 58 -8.02 -2.33 -7.02
N GLY A 59 -7.81 -3.46 -7.72
CA GLY A 59 -8.68 -3.90 -8.82
C GLY A 59 -8.55 -3.06 -10.09
N ALA A 60 -7.56 -2.18 -10.19
CA ALA A 60 -7.21 -1.49 -11.42
C ALA A 60 -6.74 -2.50 -12.46
N ARG A 61 -7.14 -2.32 -13.70
CA ARG A 61 -6.69 -3.14 -14.83
C ARG A 61 -5.51 -2.45 -15.50
N VAL A 62 -4.42 -3.19 -15.64
CA VAL A 62 -3.18 -2.76 -16.26
C VAL A 62 -2.96 -3.57 -17.52
N ALA A 63 -2.66 -2.89 -18.62
CA ALA A 63 -2.28 -3.52 -19.88
C ALA A 63 -0.78 -3.36 -20.11
N ILE A 64 -0.10 -4.47 -20.38
CA ILE A 64 1.27 -4.53 -20.84
C ILE A 64 1.20 -4.71 -22.35
N GLN A 65 1.65 -3.72 -23.09
CA GLN A 65 1.66 -3.71 -24.55
C GLN A 65 3.09 -3.81 -25.05
N CYS A 66 3.39 -4.83 -25.84
CA CYS A 66 4.71 -5.09 -26.40
C CYS A 66 4.68 -5.13 -27.93
N GLY A 67 5.68 -4.52 -28.57
CA GLY A 67 5.82 -4.49 -30.02
C GLY A 67 5.24 -3.22 -30.65
N GLY A 68 5.07 -3.24 -31.98
CA GLY A 68 4.70 -2.07 -32.78
C GLY A 68 5.75 -1.71 -33.82
N GLY A 69 5.29 -1.11 -34.93
CA GLY A 69 6.05 -1.00 -36.19
C GLY A 69 5.76 -2.21 -37.07
N ASP A 70 6.82 -2.94 -37.47
CA ASP A 70 6.72 -4.13 -38.33
C ASP A 70 6.42 -5.44 -37.57
N THR A 71 6.43 -5.42 -36.23
CA THR A 71 6.11 -6.58 -35.39
C THR A 71 4.68 -6.51 -34.85
N PRO A 72 3.97 -7.66 -34.75
CA PRO A 72 2.62 -7.69 -34.22
C PRO A 72 2.58 -7.20 -32.78
N ILE A 73 1.62 -6.33 -32.48
CA ILE A 73 1.38 -5.82 -31.13
C ILE A 73 0.77 -6.94 -30.29
N THR A 74 1.35 -7.21 -29.13
CA THR A 74 0.82 -8.13 -28.13
C THR A 74 0.38 -7.35 -26.90
N VAL A 75 -0.80 -7.68 -26.37
CA VAL A 75 -1.38 -7.03 -25.18
C VAL A 75 -1.69 -8.09 -24.15
N ARG A 76 -1.22 -7.88 -22.93
CA ARG A 76 -1.57 -8.72 -21.77
C ARG A 76 -2.14 -7.85 -20.67
N GLU A 77 -3.36 -8.18 -20.24
CA GLU A 77 -4.03 -7.48 -19.14
C GLU A 77 -3.90 -8.24 -17.82
N CYS A 78 -3.82 -7.50 -16.72
CA CYS A 78 -3.85 -8.03 -15.36
C CYS A 78 -4.52 -7.04 -14.41
N ASN A 79 -4.95 -7.52 -13.24
CA ASN A 79 -5.56 -6.67 -12.22
C ASN A 79 -4.60 -6.46 -11.06
N THR A 80 -4.66 -5.29 -10.43
CA THR A 80 -3.90 -5.00 -9.22
C THR A 80 -4.50 -5.70 -8.00
N ASN A 81 -3.61 -6.12 -7.11
CA ASN A 81 -3.93 -6.60 -5.78
C ASN A 81 -4.23 -5.45 -4.82
N TRP A 82 -4.53 -5.77 -3.57
CA TRP A 82 -4.96 -4.80 -2.55
C TRP A 82 -3.87 -3.81 -2.10
N PHE A 83 -2.60 -4.12 -2.38
CA PHE A 83 -1.49 -3.17 -2.23
C PHE A 83 -1.26 -2.34 -3.50
N GLY A 84 -2.18 -2.37 -4.46
CA GLY A 84 -2.03 -1.72 -5.76
C GLY A 84 -0.98 -2.37 -6.66
N GLY A 85 -0.39 -3.49 -6.23
CA GLY A 85 0.64 -4.20 -6.95
C GLY A 85 0.06 -5.10 -8.04
N PHE A 86 0.73 -5.20 -9.17
CA PHE A 86 0.41 -6.18 -10.21
C PHE A 86 1.67 -6.97 -10.58
N SER A 87 1.46 -8.19 -11.06
CA SER A 87 2.51 -9.00 -11.66
C SER A 87 1.91 -9.88 -12.75
N VAL A 88 2.51 -9.89 -13.93
CA VAL A 88 2.07 -10.71 -15.05
C VAL A 88 3.24 -11.48 -15.63
N ARG A 89 2.99 -12.75 -15.96
CA ARG A 89 3.96 -13.57 -16.70
C ARG A 89 3.72 -13.40 -18.18
N MET A 90 4.77 -13.02 -18.90
CA MET A 90 4.77 -12.93 -20.35
C MET A 90 5.13 -14.30 -20.93
N GLU A 91 4.40 -14.72 -21.96
CA GLU A 91 4.68 -15.96 -22.67
C GLU A 91 5.76 -15.69 -23.74
N GLY A 92 6.74 -16.59 -23.83
CA GLY A 92 7.90 -16.46 -24.73
C GLY A 92 8.98 -15.48 -24.23
N SER A 93 9.87 -15.08 -25.14
CA SER A 93 10.91 -14.06 -24.92
C SER A 93 10.62 -12.79 -25.76
N PRO A 94 9.55 -12.02 -25.49
CA PRO A 94 9.31 -10.78 -26.21
C PRO A 94 10.48 -9.80 -26.05
N ASP A 95 10.70 -8.95 -27.05
CA ASP A 95 11.63 -7.82 -26.92
C ASP A 95 11.04 -6.80 -25.93
N MET A 96 11.58 -6.80 -24.71
CA MET A 96 11.07 -6.00 -23.60
C MET A 96 11.37 -4.50 -23.75
N ASN A 97 12.28 -4.12 -24.66
CA ASN A 97 12.61 -2.72 -24.92
C ASN A 97 11.48 -1.98 -25.65
N ARG A 98 10.54 -2.71 -26.24
CA ARG A 98 9.34 -2.15 -26.91
C ARG A 98 8.07 -2.44 -26.13
N CYS A 99 8.20 -2.67 -24.83
CA CYS A 99 7.07 -2.90 -23.96
C CYS A 99 6.78 -1.67 -23.11
N THR A 100 5.50 -1.34 -22.99
CA THR A 100 5.00 -0.32 -22.07
C THR A 100 3.88 -0.88 -21.23
N ALA A 101 3.70 -0.33 -20.04
CA ALA A 101 2.58 -0.63 -19.16
C ALA A 101 1.75 0.64 -18.94
N ARG A 102 0.42 0.49 -18.98
CA ARG A 102 -0.52 1.57 -18.66
C ARG A 102 -1.74 1.05 -17.92
N VAL A 103 -2.38 1.92 -17.15
CA VAL A 103 -3.71 1.64 -16.61
C VAL A 103 -4.70 1.72 -17.76
N VAL A 104 -5.60 0.74 -17.89
CA VAL A 104 -6.70 0.76 -18.88
C VAL A 104 -8.06 0.86 -18.22
N HIS A 105 -8.15 0.48 -16.95
CA HIS A 105 -9.35 0.66 -16.14
C HIS A 105 -8.96 0.92 -14.70
N ALA A 106 -9.65 1.85 -14.04
CA ALA A 106 -9.46 2.20 -12.65
C ALA A 106 -10.78 2.11 -11.89
N THR A 107 -10.69 1.94 -10.58
CA THR A 107 -11.84 1.71 -9.70
C THR A 107 -12.09 2.92 -8.81
N GLY A 108 -13.32 3.04 -8.28
CA GLY A 108 -13.70 4.11 -7.37
C GLY A 108 -13.65 5.50 -8.02
N HIS A 109 -13.29 6.50 -7.22
CA HIS A 109 -13.25 7.91 -7.64
C HIS A 109 -12.07 8.24 -8.57
N CYS A 110 -11.12 7.33 -8.76
CA CYS A 110 -9.98 7.48 -9.67
C CYS A 110 -10.22 6.89 -11.07
N SER A 111 -11.47 6.65 -11.46
CA SER A 111 -11.82 5.99 -12.73
C SER A 111 -11.82 6.90 -13.97
N ALA A 112 -11.77 8.23 -13.78
CA ALA A 112 -12.00 9.22 -14.84
C ALA A 112 -10.88 9.29 -15.89
N ALA A 113 -9.63 9.03 -15.51
CA ALA A 113 -8.46 9.25 -16.38
C ALA A 113 -7.77 7.97 -16.86
N ALA A 114 -8.35 6.79 -16.66
CA ALA A 114 -7.70 5.53 -17.08
C ALA A 114 -7.38 5.47 -18.58
N ALA A 115 -8.13 6.18 -19.44
CA ALA A 115 -7.89 6.24 -20.87
C ALA A 115 -6.70 7.13 -21.30
N ASN A 116 -6.28 8.08 -20.45
CA ASN A 116 -5.22 9.06 -20.75
C ASN A 116 -3.95 8.82 -19.92
N ALA A 117 -3.84 7.69 -19.23
CA ALA A 117 -2.66 7.37 -18.44
C ALA A 117 -1.44 7.17 -19.36
N ASP A 118 -0.41 8.00 -19.18
CA ASP A 118 0.82 7.92 -19.97
C ASP A 118 1.45 6.52 -19.83
N PRO A 119 1.73 5.82 -20.95
CA PRO A 119 2.43 4.55 -20.92
C PRO A 119 3.80 4.71 -20.28
N ARG A 120 4.18 3.77 -19.40
CA ARG A 120 5.50 3.72 -18.77
C ARG A 120 6.32 2.58 -19.32
N GLU A 121 7.59 2.83 -19.57
CA GLU A 121 8.55 1.83 -20.02
C GLU A 121 8.87 0.81 -18.90
N LEU A 122 9.24 -0.40 -19.31
CA LEU A 122 9.65 -1.46 -18.41
C LEU A 122 11.16 -1.37 -18.13
N THR A 123 11.56 -1.41 -16.87
CA THR A 123 12.98 -1.44 -16.47
C THR A 123 13.39 -2.84 -16.05
N LEU A 124 14.49 -3.39 -16.59
CA LEU A 124 15.00 -4.68 -16.15
C LEU A 124 15.53 -4.59 -14.72
N ALA A 125 14.90 -5.32 -13.79
CA ALA A 125 15.33 -5.39 -12.40
C ALA A 125 16.36 -6.49 -12.18
N PHE A 126 16.12 -7.70 -12.70
CA PHE A 126 17.11 -8.78 -12.68
C PHE A 126 16.90 -9.76 -13.84
N ARG A 127 17.99 -10.41 -14.25
CA ARG A 127 17.96 -11.54 -15.20
C ARG A 127 18.98 -12.59 -14.78
N MET A 128 18.51 -13.78 -14.41
CA MET A 128 19.36 -14.93 -14.07
C MET A 128 18.62 -16.24 -14.34
N LEU A 129 19.36 -17.30 -14.74
CA LEU A 129 18.84 -18.67 -14.83
C LEU A 129 17.56 -18.82 -15.68
N GLY A 130 17.45 -18.07 -16.78
CA GLY A 130 16.26 -18.10 -17.65
C GLY A 130 15.03 -17.35 -17.12
N LEU A 131 15.15 -16.67 -15.97
CA LEU A 131 14.13 -15.78 -15.43
C LEU A 131 14.55 -14.32 -15.61
N ALA A 132 13.60 -13.48 -16.03
CA ALA A 132 13.78 -12.04 -16.08
C ALA A 132 12.62 -11.34 -15.37
N LEU A 133 12.94 -10.44 -14.44
CA LEU A 133 11.96 -9.55 -13.82
C LEU A 133 12.15 -8.15 -14.37
N TYR A 134 11.07 -7.59 -14.90
CA TYR A 134 10.95 -6.20 -15.25
C TYR A 134 10.03 -5.49 -14.26
N THR A 135 10.42 -4.29 -13.87
CA THR A 135 9.64 -3.42 -13.00
C THR A 135 9.20 -2.19 -13.75
N VAL A 136 8.02 -1.69 -13.40
CA VAL A 136 7.49 -0.43 -13.94
C VAL A 136 7.56 0.65 -12.85
N LEU A 137 7.88 1.88 -13.25
CA LEU A 137 7.63 3.03 -12.38
C LEU A 137 6.14 3.07 -11.99
N PRO A 138 5.79 3.65 -10.82
CA PRO A 138 4.41 3.72 -10.38
C PRO A 138 3.49 4.30 -11.46
N LEU A 139 2.47 3.52 -11.82
CA LEU A 139 1.41 3.97 -12.72
C LEU A 139 0.42 4.81 -11.92
N LEU A 140 -0.06 5.89 -12.51
CA LEU A 140 -0.99 6.81 -11.86
C LEU A 140 -2.34 6.76 -12.55
N SER A 141 -3.39 6.79 -11.74
CA SER A 141 -4.75 7.04 -12.17
C SER A 141 -5.30 8.23 -11.40
N GLN A 142 -6.19 9.01 -12.01
CA GLN A 142 -6.61 10.30 -11.48
C GLN A 142 -8.13 10.41 -11.40
N PRO A 143 -8.64 11.16 -10.42
CA PRO A 143 -10.05 11.51 -10.35
C PRO A 143 -10.42 12.52 -11.44
N GLU A 144 -11.72 12.70 -11.62
CA GLU A 144 -12.23 13.69 -12.58
C GLU A 144 -11.79 15.11 -12.18
N GLN A 145 -11.90 15.41 -10.89
CA GLN A 145 -11.46 16.65 -10.24
C GLN A 145 -10.52 16.33 -9.07
N PRO A 146 -9.48 17.15 -8.83
CA PRO A 146 -8.65 17.02 -7.63
C PRO A 146 -9.49 17.07 -6.36
N MET A 147 -9.09 16.32 -5.34
CA MET A 147 -9.78 16.31 -4.06
C MET A 147 -9.63 17.65 -3.31
N ASP A 148 -10.63 18.04 -2.51
CA ASP A 148 -10.67 19.36 -1.84
C ASP A 148 -9.51 19.64 -0.88
N PHE A 149 -8.89 18.57 -0.35
CA PHE A 149 -7.74 18.68 0.56
C PHE A 149 -6.42 18.96 -0.18
N CYS A 150 -6.41 18.86 -1.49
CA CYS A 150 -5.21 19.09 -2.27
C CYS A 150 -4.82 20.57 -2.21
N PRO A 151 -3.51 20.88 -2.13
CA PRO A 151 -3.06 22.26 -2.18
C PRO A 151 -3.58 22.86 -3.47
N ARG A 152 -4.42 23.89 -3.37
CA ARG A 152 -4.82 24.66 -4.54
C ARG A 152 -3.54 25.19 -5.17
N ALA A 153 -3.33 24.92 -6.46
CA ALA A 153 -2.34 25.65 -7.21
C ALA A 153 -2.64 27.14 -6.98
N GLY A 154 -1.76 27.82 -6.25
CA GLY A 154 -1.83 29.27 -6.15
C GLY A 154 -1.80 29.84 -7.57
N PRO A 155 -2.31 31.06 -7.78
CA PRO A 155 -2.18 31.70 -9.09
C PRO A 155 -0.70 31.67 -9.47
N VAL A 156 -0.37 30.91 -10.52
CA VAL A 156 0.92 31.00 -11.18
C VAL A 156 1.03 32.47 -11.59
N PRO A 157 2.02 33.23 -11.08
CA PRO A 157 2.21 34.59 -11.55
C PRO A 157 2.39 34.50 -13.07
N PRO A 158 1.67 35.32 -13.86
CA PRO A 158 1.77 35.24 -15.31
C PRO A 158 3.23 35.34 -15.70
N HIS A 159 3.71 34.34 -16.45
CA HIS A 159 5.01 34.38 -17.09
C HIS A 159 5.02 35.62 -17.98
N ASP A 160 5.74 36.66 -17.54
CA ASP A 160 6.08 37.78 -18.41
C ASP A 160 6.89 37.22 -19.61
N PRO A 161 6.40 37.35 -20.85
CA PRO A 161 7.09 36.83 -22.03
C PRO A 161 8.30 37.68 -22.44
N ALA A 162 8.80 38.56 -21.56
CA ALA A 162 9.81 39.57 -21.89
C ALA A 162 11.19 39.34 -21.24
N ALA A 163 11.40 38.29 -20.44
CA ALA A 163 12.72 38.00 -19.85
C ALA A 163 13.62 37.09 -20.70
N ALA A 164 13.16 36.69 -21.90
CA ALA A 164 13.93 35.89 -22.84
C ALA A 164 14.85 36.76 -23.73
N ALA A 165 15.72 37.59 -23.14
CA ALA A 165 16.88 38.17 -23.82
C ALA A 165 17.73 39.01 -22.85
N ALA A 166 18.77 38.42 -22.23
CA ALA A 166 20.01 39.13 -21.91
C ALA A 166 21.12 38.18 -21.42
N THR A 167 22.00 37.84 -22.36
CA THR A 167 23.47 37.61 -22.25
C THR A 167 24.10 36.56 -21.30
N PRO A 168 25.16 35.85 -21.77
CA PRO A 168 25.82 34.78 -21.05
C PRO A 168 26.87 35.31 -20.06
N SER A 169 26.92 34.71 -18.87
CA SER A 169 28.03 34.90 -17.91
C SER A 169 29.14 33.85 -18.13
N PRO A 170 30.41 34.17 -17.85
CA PRO A 170 31.58 33.39 -18.29
C PRO A 170 31.78 32.09 -17.50
N PRO A 171 32.57 31.13 -18.04
CA PRO A 171 32.79 29.85 -17.37
C PRO A 171 33.76 30.03 -16.18
N LEU A 172 33.28 29.75 -14.97
CA LEU A 172 34.16 29.55 -13.83
C LEU A 172 34.84 28.18 -13.95
N THR A 173 36.14 28.22 -14.17
CA THR A 173 37.05 27.08 -14.13
C THR A 173 37.11 26.55 -12.70
N VAL A 174 36.60 25.34 -12.45
CA VAL A 174 36.82 24.60 -11.20
C VAL A 174 37.82 23.50 -11.49
N ALA A 175 38.98 23.60 -10.85
CA ALA A 175 40.04 22.60 -10.86
C ALA A 175 39.62 21.30 -10.13
N PRO A 176 40.21 20.13 -10.46
CA PRO A 176 39.75 18.84 -9.97
C PRO A 176 40.26 18.56 -8.56
N GLY A 177 39.34 18.44 -7.60
CA GLY A 177 39.58 17.89 -6.26
C GLY A 177 39.25 16.40 -6.20
N PRO A 178 39.94 15.59 -5.36
CA PRO A 178 40.00 14.14 -5.51
C PRO A 178 38.70 13.42 -5.14
N ALA A 179 38.37 12.43 -5.97
CA ALA A 179 37.27 11.51 -5.78
C ALA A 179 37.39 10.73 -4.46
N SER A 180 36.39 10.89 -3.59
CA SER A 180 36.13 9.95 -2.50
C SER A 180 34.68 9.47 -2.61
N SER A 181 34.57 8.17 -2.88
CA SER A 181 33.34 7.40 -3.12
C SER A 181 32.56 7.19 -1.81
N PRO A 182 31.24 7.42 -1.76
CA PRO A 182 30.40 6.86 -0.72
C PRO A 182 29.86 5.51 -1.21
N VAL A 183 30.49 4.43 -0.77
CA VAL A 183 29.93 3.08 -0.86
C VAL A 183 28.78 2.96 0.17
N PRO A 184 27.59 2.46 -0.18
CA PRO A 184 26.54 2.23 0.80
C PRO A 184 26.88 1.02 1.69
N ILE A 185 27.17 1.29 2.97
CA ILE A 185 27.38 0.28 4.00
C ILE A 185 26.02 -0.15 4.56
N PHE A 186 25.32 -1.08 3.89
CA PHE A 186 24.16 -1.76 4.50
C PHE A 186 23.98 -3.21 4.04
N TRP A 187 25.04 -4.04 4.09
CA TRP A 187 24.86 -5.50 4.03
C TRP A 187 25.91 -6.24 4.85
N ARG A 188 25.83 -6.16 6.19
CA ARG A 188 26.30 -7.24 7.07
C ARG A 188 25.45 -7.32 8.33
N ARG A 189 24.48 -8.23 8.32
CA ARG A 189 24.20 -9.18 9.41
C ARG A 189 23.21 -10.22 8.91
N ARG A 190 23.70 -11.44 8.65
CA ARG A 190 22.86 -12.63 8.60
C ARG A 190 22.26 -12.85 9.99
N PRO A 191 20.96 -13.10 10.15
CA PRO A 191 20.47 -13.85 11.29
C PRO A 191 20.66 -15.34 10.98
N ARG A 192 21.48 -16.02 11.79
CA ARG A 192 21.46 -17.48 11.85
C ARG A 192 20.06 -17.90 12.33
N LEU A 193 19.38 -18.72 11.54
CA LEU A 193 18.18 -19.43 11.96
C LEU A 193 18.54 -20.36 13.14
N LEU A 194 17.90 -20.13 14.28
CA LEU A 194 17.55 -21.17 15.24
C LEU A 194 16.05 -21.03 15.52
N PRO A 195 15.29 -22.13 15.60
CA PRO A 195 13.84 -22.08 15.82
C PRO A 195 13.53 -21.66 17.27
N PRO A 196 12.42 -20.92 17.53
CA PRO A 196 12.01 -20.65 18.88
C PRO A 196 11.45 -21.93 19.52
N VAL A 197 12.24 -22.51 20.43
CA VAL A 197 11.76 -23.46 21.43
C VAL A 197 10.78 -22.72 22.33
N TRP A 198 9.53 -23.17 22.32
CA TRP A 198 8.49 -22.78 23.27
C TRP A 198 8.97 -22.98 24.71
N ARG A 199 9.37 -21.90 25.38
CA ARG A 199 9.51 -21.90 26.84
C ARG A 199 8.17 -21.47 27.43
N ARG A 200 7.61 -22.37 28.25
CA ARG A 200 6.52 -22.08 29.18
C ARG A 200 6.86 -20.84 30.02
N PRO A 201 5.90 -20.01 30.41
CA PRO A 201 6.16 -18.95 31.39
C PRO A 201 6.57 -19.58 32.72
N PRO A 202 7.57 -19.02 33.43
CA PRO A 202 7.91 -19.50 34.77
C PRO A 202 6.76 -19.18 35.73
N THR A 203 6.31 -20.21 36.44
CA THR A 203 5.43 -20.10 37.59
C THR A 203 6.07 -19.18 38.62
N VAL A 204 5.48 -18.00 38.85
CA VAL A 204 5.86 -17.11 39.96
C VAL A 204 5.27 -17.72 41.24
N PRO A 205 6.06 -17.97 42.31
CA PRO A 205 5.51 -18.35 43.60
C PRO A 205 4.66 -17.22 44.16
N GLN A 206 3.40 -17.53 44.49
CA GLN A 206 2.53 -16.62 45.26
C GLN A 206 3.20 -16.30 46.60
N GLN A 207 3.53 -15.03 46.81
CA GLN A 207 3.78 -14.50 48.15
C GLN A 207 2.44 -14.12 48.79
N PRO A 208 2.26 -14.39 50.09
CA PRO A 208 0.98 -14.21 50.77
C PRO A 208 0.59 -12.74 50.90
N GLU A 209 -0.69 -12.52 50.67
CA GLU A 209 -1.45 -11.28 50.81
C GLU A 209 -1.21 -10.64 52.18
N THR A 210 -0.73 -9.41 52.20
CA THR A 210 -0.62 -8.60 53.43
C THR A 210 -1.75 -7.58 53.42
N GLU A 211 -2.55 -7.57 54.47
CA GLU A 211 -3.68 -6.66 54.71
C GLU A 211 -3.35 -5.18 54.46
N PRO A 212 -4.30 -4.39 53.92
CA PRO A 212 -4.13 -2.95 53.77
C PRO A 212 -4.43 -2.21 55.08
N LEU A 213 -3.39 -1.58 55.66
CA LEU A 213 -3.56 -0.53 56.66
C LEU A 213 -4.02 0.78 55.99
N PRO A 214 -4.95 1.54 56.61
CA PRO A 214 -5.45 2.80 56.04
C PRO A 214 -4.39 3.91 56.17
N SER A 215 -4.08 4.57 55.06
CA SER A 215 -3.23 5.77 55.04
C SER A 215 -4.07 7.05 54.92
N PRO A 216 -3.64 8.16 55.55
CA PRO A 216 -4.43 9.38 55.77
C PRO A 216 -4.54 10.28 54.52
N PRO A 217 -5.49 11.23 54.49
CA PRO A 217 -5.68 12.11 53.32
C PRO A 217 -4.78 13.35 53.40
N ALA A 218 -4.16 13.71 52.27
CA ALA A 218 -3.87 15.09 51.78
C ALA A 218 -2.70 15.09 50.76
N PRO A 219 -2.48 16.14 49.95
CA PRO A 219 -3.33 17.30 49.66
C PRO A 219 -3.68 17.44 48.17
N SER A 220 -4.72 18.24 47.92
CA SER A 220 -5.03 18.83 46.62
C SER A 220 -3.83 19.60 46.07
N SER A 221 -3.26 19.14 44.97
CA SER A 221 -2.37 19.95 44.13
C SER A 221 -3.15 20.41 42.91
N THR A 222 -3.55 21.67 43.04
CA THR A 222 -3.95 22.67 42.06
C THR A 222 -3.55 22.37 40.63
N GLU A 223 -4.53 22.58 39.74
CA GLU A 223 -4.43 22.65 38.30
C GLU A 223 -3.22 23.46 37.83
N THR A 224 -2.51 22.93 36.85
CA THR A 224 -1.92 23.73 35.79
C THR A 224 -2.04 22.91 34.49
N PRO A 225 -2.78 23.38 33.48
CA PRO A 225 -2.83 22.71 32.19
C PRO A 225 -1.50 22.98 31.49
N ALA A 226 -0.64 21.97 31.39
CA ALA A 226 0.39 21.98 30.38
C ALA A 226 -0.30 21.76 29.03
N GLU A 227 -0.64 22.84 28.34
CA GLU A 227 -0.87 22.89 26.90
C GLU A 227 0.41 22.44 26.17
N GLY A 228 0.68 21.15 26.20
CA GLY A 228 1.42 20.49 25.14
C GLY A 228 0.40 20.13 24.09
N SER A 229 0.27 20.96 23.05
CA SER A 229 -0.57 20.72 21.88
C SER A 229 -0.14 19.43 21.19
N SER A 230 -0.67 18.30 21.66
CA SER A 230 -0.61 17.04 20.95
C SER A 230 -1.52 17.19 19.73
N SER A 231 -0.93 17.60 18.61
CA SER A 231 -1.64 17.76 17.34
C SER A 231 -2.07 16.36 16.86
N GLY A 232 -3.26 15.95 17.26
CA GLY A 232 -3.86 14.68 16.90
C GLY A 232 -5.21 14.48 17.57
N SER A 233 -6.03 13.63 16.96
CA SER A 233 -7.41 13.37 17.35
C SER A 233 -7.69 11.87 17.42
N ALA A 234 -8.50 11.47 18.37
CA ALA A 234 -9.02 10.10 18.47
C ALA A 234 -10.51 10.13 18.69
N CYS A 235 -11.26 9.82 17.64
CA CYS A 235 -12.71 9.81 17.66
C CYS A 235 -13.27 8.39 17.63
N ALA A 236 -14.19 8.11 18.55
CA ALA A 236 -14.89 6.84 18.63
C ALA A 236 -15.85 6.66 17.45
N TYR A 237 -16.26 5.42 17.18
CA TYR A 237 -17.03 5.08 15.98
C TYR A 237 -18.33 5.88 15.87
N ASP A 238 -18.98 6.21 16.99
CA ASP A 238 -20.21 7.00 17.07
C ASP A 238 -20.03 8.42 16.52
N GLN A 239 -18.89 9.06 16.78
CA GLN A 239 -18.56 10.38 16.24
C GLN A 239 -18.49 10.36 14.72
N TRP A 240 -17.90 9.32 14.14
CA TRP A 240 -17.86 9.11 12.69
C TRP A 240 -19.23 8.81 12.08
N THR A 241 -20.19 8.36 12.90
CA THR A 241 -21.54 8.08 12.43
C THR A 241 -22.46 9.29 12.34
N LEU A 242 -22.12 10.39 13.01
CA LEU A 242 -22.94 11.60 13.07
C LEU A 242 -22.95 12.30 11.69
N PRO A 243 -24.14 12.67 11.15
CA PRO A 243 -24.24 13.35 9.85
C PRO A 243 -23.46 14.68 9.80
N GLU A 244 -23.48 15.42 10.92
CA GLU A 244 -22.76 16.67 11.14
C GLU A 244 -21.24 16.53 11.16
N HIS A 245 -20.68 15.32 11.12
CA HIS A 245 -19.25 15.07 11.08
C HIS A 245 -18.79 14.46 9.76
N ARG A 246 -19.67 14.40 8.74
CA ARG A 246 -19.35 13.80 7.44
C ARG A 246 -18.19 14.48 6.70
N CYS A 247 -17.96 15.77 6.90
CA CYS A 247 -16.84 16.48 6.26
C CYS A 247 -15.46 16.01 6.75
N HIS A 248 -15.38 15.33 7.91
CA HIS A 248 -14.13 14.77 8.42
C HIS A 248 -13.70 13.48 7.71
N TRP A 249 -14.58 12.90 6.88
CA TRP A 249 -14.25 11.78 6.00
C TRP A 249 -13.41 12.30 4.82
N LYS A 250 -12.11 12.05 4.84
CA LYS A 250 -11.16 12.59 3.85
C LYS A 250 -10.97 11.68 2.62
N VAL A 251 -10.33 10.53 2.82
CA VAL A 251 -9.85 9.65 1.73
C VAL A 251 -10.89 8.63 1.28
N VAL A 252 -11.76 8.22 2.21
CA VAL A 252 -12.85 7.27 1.96
C VAL A 252 -14.17 7.95 2.26
N THR A 253 -15.25 7.45 1.67
CA THR A 253 -16.60 7.94 1.94
C THR A 253 -17.41 6.89 2.68
N PRO A 254 -18.56 7.24 3.29
CA PRO A 254 -19.45 6.27 3.91
C PRO A 254 -19.87 5.13 2.97
N ASN A 255 -19.92 5.39 1.65
CA ASN A 255 -20.31 4.43 0.62
C ASN A 255 -19.13 3.58 0.11
N THR A 256 -17.88 3.90 0.47
CA THR A 256 -16.73 3.05 0.15
C THR A 256 -16.97 1.66 0.75
N THR A 257 -16.72 0.60 -0.01
CA THR A 257 -16.89 -0.77 0.49
C THR A 257 -15.72 -1.19 1.37
N VAL A 258 -16.00 -2.10 2.30
CA VAL A 258 -15.02 -2.78 3.15
C VAL A 258 -13.97 -3.49 2.28
N ALA A 259 -14.38 -4.06 1.15
CA ALA A 259 -13.46 -4.67 0.20
C ALA A 259 -12.45 -3.67 -0.39
N MET A 260 -12.89 -2.45 -0.74
CA MET A 260 -12.00 -1.41 -1.24
C MET A 260 -11.09 -0.85 -0.15
N ALA A 261 -11.60 -0.66 1.06
CA ALA A 261 -10.85 -0.03 2.15
C ALA A 261 -9.88 -1.00 2.84
N PHE A 262 -10.30 -2.24 3.08
CA PHE A 262 -9.56 -3.24 3.87
C PHE A 262 -9.02 -4.42 3.05
N GLY A 263 -9.42 -4.53 1.78
CA GLY A 263 -8.93 -5.55 0.86
C GLY A 263 -9.71 -6.88 0.91
N PRO A 264 -9.21 -7.89 0.18
CA PRO A 264 -9.96 -9.12 -0.14
C PRO A 264 -10.19 -10.03 1.07
N LEU A 265 -9.32 -10.01 2.07
CA LEU A 265 -9.52 -10.82 3.28
C LEU A 265 -10.74 -10.31 4.07
N ALA A 266 -10.88 -8.99 4.19
CA ALA A 266 -12.07 -8.39 4.76
C ALA A 266 -13.30 -8.66 3.88
N ALA A 267 -13.17 -8.56 2.55
CA ALA A 267 -14.26 -8.92 1.62
C ALA A 267 -14.73 -10.37 1.79
N GLN A 268 -13.80 -11.31 1.98
CA GLN A 268 -14.12 -12.73 2.22
C GLN A 268 -14.88 -12.92 3.53
N ARG A 269 -14.54 -12.16 4.57
CA ARG A 269 -15.17 -12.29 5.89
C ARG A 269 -16.52 -11.59 6.00
N TYR A 270 -16.62 -10.40 5.42
CA TYR A 270 -17.75 -9.48 5.64
C TYR A 270 -18.67 -9.35 4.43
N GLY A 271 -18.22 -9.79 3.25
CA GLY A 271 -18.90 -9.59 1.98
C GLY A 271 -18.27 -8.46 1.17
N PRO A 272 -18.34 -8.54 -0.18
CA PRO A 272 -17.71 -7.56 -1.07
C PRO A 272 -18.43 -6.20 -1.08
N ASP A 273 -19.74 -6.20 -0.83
CA ASP A 273 -20.60 -5.03 -1.02
C ASP A 273 -20.85 -4.24 0.27
N MET A 274 -20.43 -4.76 1.43
CA MET A 274 -20.60 -4.08 2.70
C MET A 274 -19.88 -2.73 2.68
N THR A 275 -20.59 -1.67 3.04
CA THR A 275 -20.04 -0.30 3.07
C THR A 275 -19.34 0.00 4.39
N LEU A 276 -18.48 1.02 4.41
CA LEU A 276 -17.86 1.53 5.64
C LEU A 276 -18.91 2.10 6.61
N ARG A 277 -20.02 2.64 6.09
CA ARG A 277 -21.18 3.05 6.90
C ARG A 277 -21.79 1.87 7.65
N GLU A 278 -22.13 0.80 6.93
CA GLU A 278 -22.70 -0.41 7.54
C GLU A 278 -21.72 -1.09 8.49
N ALA A 279 -20.42 -1.03 8.18
CA ALA A 279 -19.36 -1.50 9.07
C ALA A 279 -19.38 -0.76 10.41
N LEU A 280 -19.60 0.56 10.41
CA LEU A 280 -19.70 1.35 11.64
C LEU A 280 -20.94 1.00 12.49
N ASP A 281 -21.99 0.48 11.86
CA ASP A 281 -23.21 0.03 12.54
C ASP A 281 -23.11 -1.40 13.10
N GLY A 282 -22.01 -2.11 12.83
CA GLY A 282 -21.78 -3.48 13.26
C GLY A 282 -21.89 -3.68 14.78
N ARG A 283 -22.80 -4.56 15.23
CA ARG A 283 -23.03 -4.91 16.64
C ARG A 283 -23.31 -6.41 16.78
N GLY A 284 -23.25 -6.93 18.02
CA GLY A 284 -23.76 -8.25 18.36
C GLY A 284 -22.79 -9.43 18.16
N ASP A 285 -21.76 -9.28 17.32
CA ASP A 285 -20.73 -10.32 17.15
C ASP A 285 -19.30 -9.74 17.16
N PRO A 286 -18.29 -10.55 17.50
CA PRO A 286 -16.91 -10.08 17.65
C PRO A 286 -16.28 -9.62 16.34
N TYR A 287 -16.69 -10.15 15.19
CA TYR A 287 -16.13 -9.78 13.90
C TYR A 287 -16.69 -8.45 13.40
N ARG A 288 -17.99 -8.21 13.56
CA ARG A 288 -18.60 -6.89 13.31
C ARG A 288 -18.07 -5.85 14.27
N THR A 289 -17.84 -6.21 15.53
CA THR A 289 -17.20 -5.31 16.50
C THR A 289 -15.77 -4.99 16.07
N LEU A 290 -14.95 -5.99 15.72
CA LEU A 290 -13.61 -5.78 15.20
C LEU A 290 -13.63 -4.83 13.99
N LEU A 291 -14.51 -5.09 13.02
CA LEU A 291 -14.62 -4.27 11.82
C LEU A 291 -15.04 -2.83 12.13
N ARG A 292 -16.05 -2.63 12.98
CA ARG A 292 -16.50 -1.29 13.38
C ARG A 292 -15.36 -0.47 14.00
N GLU A 293 -14.65 -1.06 14.96
CA GLU A 293 -13.56 -0.36 15.65
C GLU A 293 -12.35 -0.16 14.72
N ALA A 294 -12.08 -1.10 13.81
CA ALA A 294 -11.05 -0.96 12.79
C ALA A 294 -11.40 0.13 11.76
N THR A 295 -12.66 0.26 11.35
CA THR A 295 -13.14 1.36 10.48
C THR A 295 -12.94 2.71 11.15
N ALA A 296 -13.32 2.85 12.42
CA ALA A 296 -13.05 4.09 13.16
C ALA A 296 -11.55 4.37 13.30
N ALA A 297 -10.72 3.34 13.52
CA ALA A 297 -9.27 3.50 13.59
C ALA A 297 -8.63 3.89 12.25
N LEU A 298 -9.14 3.35 11.14
CA LEU A 298 -8.72 3.71 9.79
C LEU A 298 -9.03 5.18 9.50
N LEU A 299 -10.25 5.63 9.85
CA LEU A 299 -10.67 7.01 9.69
C LEU A 299 -9.84 7.97 10.56
N ASN A 300 -9.56 7.60 11.82
CA ASN A 300 -8.62 8.33 12.68
C ASN A 300 -7.22 8.40 12.05
N ALA A 301 -6.72 7.30 11.46
CA ALA A 301 -5.41 7.29 10.80
C ALA A 301 -5.34 8.22 9.57
N TYR A 302 -6.43 8.38 8.82
CA TYR A 302 -6.53 9.38 7.75
C TYR A 302 -6.64 10.82 8.28
N TYR A 303 -7.28 11.01 9.43
CA TYR A 303 -7.49 12.32 10.00
C TYR A 303 -6.17 12.93 10.50
N ASN A 304 -5.36 12.11 11.16
CA ASN A 304 -4.14 12.50 11.83
C ASN A 304 -2.94 12.67 10.87
N ALA A 305 -2.09 13.64 11.16
CA ALA A 305 -0.82 13.80 10.46
C ALA A 305 0.22 12.74 10.89
N PRO A 306 1.20 12.42 10.03
CA PRO A 306 2.34 11.59 10.41
C PRO A 306 3.05 12.15 11.64
N GLY A 307 3.30 11.31 12.64
CA GLY A 307 3.91 11.71 13.92
C GLY A 307 2.92 12.12 15.01
N SER A 308 1.60 12.09 14.75
CA SER A 308 0.59 12.21 15.82
C SER A 308 0.73 11.09 16.87
N PRO A 309 0.29 11.30 18.11
CA PRO A 309 0.35 10.29 19.17
C PRO A 309 -0.74 9.22 19.07
N PHE A 310 -1.53 9.17 17.98
CA PHE A 310 -2.55 8.16 17.79
C PHE A 310 -1.93 6.75 17.66
N LEU A 311 -2.53 5.75 18.32
CA LEU A 311 -1.94 4.40 18.47
C LEU A 311 -1.69 3.67 17.15
N TYR A 312 -2.51 3.96 16.14
CA TYR A 312 -2.38 3.41 14.79
C TYR A 312 -2.02 4.54 13.83
N PRO A 313 -0.76 4.99 13.81
CA PRO A 313 -0.35 6.24 13.16
C PRO A 313 -0.39 6.18 11.62
N THR A 314 -0.61 4.99 11.05
CA THR A 314 -0.72 4.80 9.60
C THR A 314 -1.90 3.90 9.26
N THR A 315 -2.49 4.12 8.09
CA THR A 315 -3.55 3.25 7.55
C THR A 315 -3.06 1.80 7.41
N ALA A 316 -1.81 1.60 6.96
CA ALA A 316 -1.17 0.29 6.88
C ALA A 316 -1.17 -0.44 8.23
N SER A 317 -0.89 0.25 9.33
CA SER A 317 -0.91 -0.36 10.67
C SER A 317 -2.31 -0.88 11.05
N VAL A 318 -3.37 -0.18 10.66
CA VAL A 318 -4.76 -0.63 10.89
C VAL A 318 -5.06 -1.87 10.05
N LEU A 319 -4.68 -1.86 8.77
CA LEU A 319 -4.87 -2.99 7.86
C LEU A 319 -4.15 -4.25 8.35
N ASP A 320 -2.89 -4.12 8.76
CA ASP A 320 -2.08 -5.24 9.25
C ASP A 320 -2.68 -5.87 10.51
N HIS A 321 -3.18 -5.05 11.45
CA HIS A 321 -3.79 -5.55 12.68
C HIS A 321 -5.15 -6.18 12.44
N LEU A 322 -5.99 -5.60 11.56
CA LEU A 322 -7.26 -6.21 11.17
C LEU A 322 -7.02 -7.56 10.49
N ASN A 323 -6.18 -7.59 9.46
CA ASN A 323 -5.91 -8.80 8.69
C ASN A 323 -5.23 -9.88 9.55
N GLY A 324 -4.29 -9.48 10.41
CA GLY A 324 -3.66 -10.37 11.38
C GLY A 324 -4.67 -10.96 12.38
N ALA A 325 -5.65 -10.18 12.84
CA ALA A 325 -6.72 -10.69 13.68
C ALA A 325 -7.64 -11.66 12.92
N LEU A 326 -8.02 -11.34 11.68
CA LEU A 326 -8.88 -12.19 10.84
C LEU A 326 -8.26 -13.54 10.50
N LEU A 327 -6.94 -13.60 10.30
CA LEU A 327 -6.20 -14.84 10.02
C LEU A 327 -5.90 -15.69 11.27
N SER A 328 -6.29 -15.22 12.45
CA SER A 328 -5.91 -15.83 13.72
C SER A 328 -7.10 -16.55 14.40
N SER A 329 -7.32 -16.32 15.70
CA SER A 329 -8.38 -16.95 16.48
C SER A 329 -9.47 -15.97 16.89
N ALA A 330 -10.65 -16.48 17.25
CA ALA A 330 -11.74 -15.66 17.77
C ALA A 330 -11.34 -14.83 19.02
N GLN A 331 -10.47 -15.37 19.87
CA GLN A 331 -9.93 -14.63 21.01
C GLN A 331 -9.09 -13.43 20.55
N ARG A 332 -8.31 -13.58 19.48
CA ARG A 332 -7.49 -12.49 18.96
C ARG A 332 -8.33 -11.41 18.28
N VAL A 333 -9.41 -11.78 17.60
CA VAL A 333 -10.43 -10.86 17.06
C VAL A 333 -10.99 -9.96 18.17
N LEU A 334 -11.35 -10.55 19.32
CA LEU A 334 -11.84 -9.80 20.48
C LEU A 334 -10.77 -8.85 21.06
N ILE A 335 -9.55 -9.35 21.25
CA ILE A 335 -8.43 -8.56 21.81
C ILE A 335 -8.11 -7.38 20.89
N GLU A 336 -8.03 -7.61 19.58
CA GLU A 336 -7.69 -6.56 18.62
C GLU A 336 -8.82 -5.54 18.48
N GLY A 337 -10.08 -5.98 18.47
CA GLY A 337 -11.23 -5.07 18.53
C GLY A 337 -11.21 -4.16 19.77
N ALA A 338 -10.83 -4.70 20.93
CA ALA A 338 -10.67 -3.91 22.15
C ALA A 338 -9.49 -2.93 22.08
N ARG A 339 -8.41 -3.26 21.37
CA ARG A 339 -7.28 -2.34 21.14
C ARG A 339 -7.66 -1.18 20.24
N PHE A 340 -8.34 -1.45 19.12
CA PHE A 340 -8.88 -0.39 18.27
C PHE A 340 -9.83 0.51 19.04
N ARG A 341 -10.77 -0.05 19.80
CA ARG A 341 -11.68 0.75 20.64
C ARG A 341 -10.92 1.66 21.61
N ARG A 342 -9.89 1.13 22.27
CA ARG A 342 -9.05 1.92 23.19
C ARG A 342 -8.35 3.07 22.47
N ALA A 343 -7.77 2.81 21.30
CA ALA A 343 -7.15 3.83 20.47
C ALA A 343 -8.15 4.93 20.07
N ASN A 344 -9.34 4.53 19.60
CA ASN A 344 -10.38 5.45 19.13
C ASN A 344 -10.98 6.31 20.24
N THR A 345 -10.81 5.91 21.51
CA THR A 345 -11.23 6.69 22.69
C THR A 345 -10.09 7.50 23.30
N GLY A 346 -8.98 7.62 22.57
CA GLY A 346 -7.81 8.40 22.95
C GLY A 346 -6.80 7.67 23.82
N GLY A 347 -7.03 6.40 24.14
CA GLY A 347 -6.14 5.62 24.99
C GLY A 347 -5.01 4.96 24.20
N GLY A 348 -3.77 5.05 24.70
CA GLY A 348 -2.65 4.24 24.17
C GLY A 348 -1.36 4.99 23.84
N GLY A 349 -1.21 6.27 24.19
CA GLY A 349 0.07 6.97 24.04
C GLY A 349 1.22 6.30 24.83
N PRO A 350 2.49 6.70 24.61
CA PRO A 350 3.72 5.98 25.03
C PRO A 350 3.89 5.66 26.53
N ALA A 351 2.93 6.00 27.39
CA ALA A 351 2.90 5.63 28.80
C ALA A 351 1.48 5.39 29.36
N GLY A 352 0.45 5.27 28.52
CA GLY A 352 -0.95 5.14 28.96
C GLY A 352 -1.51 6.37 29.71
N ARG A 353 -0.77 7.48 29.75
CA ARG A 353 -1.08 8.70 30.52
C ARG A 353 -1.65 9.85 29.69
N THR A 354 -1.54 9.79 28.37
CA THR A 354 -2.06 10.83 27.48
C THR A 354 -3.35 10.32 26.82
N LYS A 355 -4.48 10.98 27.11
CA LYS A 355 -5.75 10.77 26.42
C LYS A 355 -5.82 11.75 25.25
N LEU A 356 -5.76 11.25 24.03
CA LEU A 356 -5.97 12.07 22.83
C LEU A 356 -7.46 12.42 22.72
N PRO A 357 -7.87 13.70 22.73
CA PRO A 357 -9.28 14.06 22.60
C PRO A 357 -9.80 13.81 21.18
N CYS A 358 -11.12 13.80 21.01
CA CYS A 358 -11.75 13.92 19.70
C CYS A 358 -11.98 15.42 19.43
N ASP A 359 -11.36 15.95 18.40
CA ASP A 359 -11.40 17.37 18.00
C ASP A 359 -12.43 17.67 16.90
N PHE A 360 -13.39 16.77 16.70
CA PHE A 360 -14.44 16.96 15.71
C PHE A 360 -15.30 18.18 16.02
N THR A 361 -15.33 19.10 15.07
CA THR A 361 -16.31 20.19 15.04
C THR A 361 -17.42 19.84 14.07
N PRO A 362 -18.69 20.20 14.35
CA PRO A 362 -19.76 20.09 13.37
C PRO A 362 -19.38 20.80 12.07
N CYS A 363 -19.62 20.15 10.95
CA CYS A 363 -19.48 20.74 9.63
C CYS A 363 -20.49 21.89 9.51
N ALA A 364 -20.07 23.04 9.00
CA ALA A 364 -21.00 24.15 8.76
C ALA A 364 -22.16 23.67 7.88
N ALA A 365 -23.39 23.90 8.33
CA ALA A 365 -24.57 23.62 7.52
C ALA A 365 -24.50 24.52 6.28
N THR A 366 -24.27 23.94 5.11
CA THR A 366 -24.52 24.65 3.86
C THR A 366 -26.01 24.95 3.86
N ASN A 367 -26.36 26.22 4.10
CA ASN A 367 -27.73 26.70 3.98
C ASN A 367 -28.21 26.40 2.55
N ALA A 368 -28.93 25.28 2.39
CA ALA A 368 -29.79 25.07 1.24
C ALA A 368 -30.96 26.03 1.38
N THR A 369 -30.72 27.30 1.06
CA THR A 369 -31.78 28.25 0.77
C THR A 369 -32.42 27.78 -0.53
N THR A 370 -33.45 26.96 -0.39
CA THR A 370 -34.45 26.73 -1.45
C THR A 370 -35.08 28.08 -1.77
N THR A 371 -34.58 28.74 -2.80
CA THR A 371 -35.30 29.83 -3.46
C THR A 371 -36.36 29.24 -4.38
N GLY A 372 -37.62 29.51 -4.03
CA GLY A 372 -38.72 29.87 -4.93
C GLY A 372 -39.10 28.88 -6.02
#